data_AF-A0A6N7YWX9-F1
#
_entry.id   AF-A0A6N7YWX9-F1
#
_cell.length_a   1.000
_cell.length_b   1.000
_cell.length_c   1.000
_cell.angle_alpha   90.00
_cell.angle_beta   90.00
_cell.angle_gamma   90.00
#
_symmetry.space_group_name_H-M   'P 1'
#
loop_
_entity.id
_entity.type
_entity.pdbx_description
1 polymer ?
#
loop_
_entity_poly.entity_id
_entity_poly.type
_entity_poly.pdbx_seq_one_letter_code
_entity_poly.pdbx_strand_id
1 'polypeptide(L)'
;MSTRITQVIETLEAEKADLQARLEWLDQQIESFRAHAEQAPAIPASPTPAAEPVATAAPKRAKRLEKDSRARKRRAAVKPLKRDLVPEILSQLKKQPNSTAGQLAAALDVNRNTVNSKLLTLRKAGTIVKADRGYALAEKSAT
;
A
#
# COMPACT_ATOMS: atom_id res chain seq x y z
N MET A 1 4.97 -18.82 51.30
CA MET A 1 4.75 -18.57 49.84
C MET A 1 6.09 -18.70 49.14
N SER A 2 6.17 -19.44 48.03
CA SER A 2 7.45 -19.73 47.34
C SER A 2 7.91 -18.53 46.51
N THR A 3 9.18 -18.13 46.61
CA THR A 3 9.79 -16.98 45.93
C THR A 3 9.53 -16.95 44.42
N ARG A 4 9.40 -18.13 43.80
CA ARG A 4 9.12 -18.27 42.37
C ARG A 4 7.71 -17.81 41.98
N ILE A 5 6.72 -17.98 42.86
CA ILE A 5 5.34 -17.55 42.61
C ILE A 5 5.27 -16.02 42.62
N THR A 6 5.97 -15.38 43.56
CA THR A 6 6.06 -13.91 43.63
C THR A 6 6.68 -13.32 42.36
N GLN A 7 7.78 -13.90 41.87
CA GLN A 7 8.42 -13.46 40.61
C GLN A 7 7.49 -13.60 39.39
N VAL A 8 6.69 -14.66 39.33
CA VAL A 8 5.70 -14.85 38.24
C VAL A 8 4.57 -13.82 38.35
N ILE A 9 4.12 -13.48 39.55
CA ILE A 9 3.10 -12.44 39.73
C ILE A 9 3.64 -11.08 39.28
N GLU A 10 4.84 -10.71 39.73
CA GLU A 10 5.47 -9.43 39.36
C GLU A 10 5.67 -9.29 37.84
N THR A 11 6.09 -10.36 37.17
CA THR A 11 6.24 -10.37 35.71
C THR A 11 4.90 -10.23 34.99
N LEU A 12 3.87 -10.95 35.42
CA LEU A 12 2.53 -10.84 34.85
C LEU A 12 1.90 -9.45 35.10
N GLU A 13 2.16 -8.84 36.25
CA GLU A 13 1.69 -7.48 36.54
C GLU A 13 2.39 -6.44 35.66
N ALA A 14 3.69 -6.61 35.39
CA ALA A 14 4.43 -5.76 34.45
C ALA A 14 3.92 -5.91 33.01
N GLU A 15 3.69 -7.15 32.55
CA GLU A 15 3.11 -7.42 31.22
C GLU A 15 1.71 -6.82 31.08
N LYS A 16 0.88 -6.94 32.12
CA LYS A 16 -0.45 -6.32 32.15
C LYS A 16 -0.37 -4.80 32.03
N ALA A 17 0.54 -4.16 32.75
CA ALA A 17 0.72 -2.71 32.68
C ALA A 17 1.15 -2.24 31.28
N ASP A 18 2.06 -2.97 30.62
CA ASP A 18 2.48 -2.66 29.25
C ASP A 18 1.33 -2.82 28.24
N LEU A 19 0.56 -3.90 28.35
CA LEU A 19 -0.63 -4.10 27.51
C LEU A 19 -1.68 -3.01 27.72
N GLN A 20 -1.90 -2.57 28.95
CA GLN A 20 -2.82 -1.47 29.26
C GLN A 20 -2.35 -0.16 28.63
N ALA A 21 -1.07 0.19 28.78
CA ALA A 21 -0.49 1.37 28.14
C ALA A 21 -0.60 1.31 26.60
N ARG A 22 -0.45 0.12 26.01
CA ARG A 22 -0.59 -0.07 24.57
C ARG A 22 -2.03 0.12 24.09
N LEU A 23 -3.01 -0.33 24.87
CA LEU A 23 -4.43 -0.14 24.57
C LEU A 23 -4.81 1.35 24.63
N GLU A 24 -4.40 2.05 25.69
CA GLU A 24 -4.64 3.49 25.83
C GLU A 24 -4.04 4.28 24.66
N TRP A 25 -2.84 3.90 24.22
CA TRP A 25 -2.21 4.50 23.05
C TRP A 25 -3.01 4.24 21.75
N LEU A 26 -3.53 3.04 21.56
CA LEU A 26 -4.37 2.71 20.39
C LEU A 26 -5.69 3.47 20.42
N ASP A 27 -6.33 3.60 21.58
CA ASP A 27 -7.57 4.35 21.73
C ASP A 27 -7.36 5.84 21.41
N GLN A 28 -6.27 6.44 21.88
CA GLN A 28 -5.90 7.81 21.51
C GLN A 28 -5.65 7.96 20.00
N GLN A 29 -5.01 6.96 19.36
CA GLN A 29 -4.84 6.98 17.91
C GLN A 29 -6.17 6.91 17.17
N ILE A 30 -7.07 5.99 17.56
CA ILE A 30 -8.39 5.85 16.96
C ILE A 30 -9.17 7.16 17.09
N GLU A 31 -9.14 7.79 18.26
CA GLU A 31 -9.82 9.06 18.50
C GLU A 31 -9.24 10.18 17.64
N SER A 32 -7.92 10.26 17.48
CA SER A 32 -7.28 11.22 16.59
C SER A 32 -7.73 11.06 15.13
N PHE A 33 -7.86 9.81 14.65
CA PHE A 33 -8.36 9.52 13.31
C PHE A 33 -9.84 9.88 13.15
N ARG A 34 -10.66 9.64 14.18
CA ARG A 34 -12.09 10.04 14.18
C ARG A 34 -12.24 11.55 14.14
N ALA A 35 -11.52 12.27 14.99
CA ALA A 35 -11.52 13.73 14.99
C ALA A 35 -11.08 14.30 13.62
N HIS A 36 -10.07 13.69 12.98
CA HIS A 36 -9.66 14.08 11.63
C HIS A 36 -10.72 13.76 10.56
N ALA A 37 -11.48 12.67 10.73
CA ALA A 37 -12.58 12.32 9.83
C ALA A 37 -13.79 13.25 9.99
N GLU A 38 -14.08 13.73 11.21
CA GLU A 38 -15.14 14.71 11.47
C GLU A 38 -14.76 16.13 11.02
N GLN A 39 -13.47 16.47 11.09
CA GLN A 39 -12.94 17.75 10.59
C GLN A 39 -12.70 17.75 9.07
N ALA A 40 -12.70 16.57 8.43
CA ALA A 40 -12.73 16.50 6.98
C ALA A 40 -14.05 17.13 6.52
N PRO A 41 -14.02 18.19 5.69
CA PRO A 41 -15.25 18.80 5.20
C PRO A 41 -16.07 17.71 4.54
N ALA A 42 -17.29 17.49 5.03
CA ALA A 42 -18.28 16.66 4.38
C ALA A 42 -18.28 17.08 2.91
N ILE A 43 -17.74 16.22 2.03
CA ILE A 43 -17.90 16.42 0.59
C ILE A 43 -19.42 16.41 0.43
N PRO A 44 -20.06 17.55 0.11
CA PRO A 44 -21.51 17.56 0.05
C PRO A 44 -21.89 16.53 -1.00
N ALA A 45 -22.69 15.55 -0.58
CA ALA A 45 -23.45 14.76 -1.51
C ALA A 45 -24.21 15.77 -2.36
N SER A 46 -23.77 15.87 -3.63
CA SER A 46 -24.30 16.71 -4.70
C SER A 46 -25.61 17.43 -4.36
N PRO A 47 -25.63 18.75 -4.13
CA PRO A 47 -26.89 19.47 -4.14
C PRO A 47 -27.46 19.42 -5.55
N THR A 48 -28.67 18.90 -5.68
CA THR A 48 -29.56 19.08 -6.82
C THR A 48 -29.57 20.58 -7.19
N PRO A 49 -29.20 21.00 -8.41
CA PRO A 49 -29.15 22.43 -8.69
C PRO A 49 -30.54 22.91 -9.10
N ALA A 50 -31.26 23.48 -8.14
CA ALA A 50 -32.19 24.56 -8.44
C ALA A 50 -31.36 25.88 -8.42
N ALA A 51 -31.23 26.50 -9.60
CA ALA A 51 -31.12 27.95 -9.88
C ALA A 51 -30.32 28.81 -8.85
N GLU A 52 -29.17 29.44 -9.11
CA GLU A 52 -28.85 30.47 -10.14
C GLU A 52 -27.35 30.88 -10.05
N PRO A 53 -26.79 31.67 -11.00
CA PRO A 53 -25.43 31.48 -11.52
C PRO A 53 -24.36 32.46 -11.00
N VAL A 54 -23.13 31.95 -10.85
CA VAL A 54 -21.91 32.78 -10.88
C VAL A 54 -20.88 32.12 -11.81
N ALA A 55 -20.75 32.69 -13.00
CA ALA A 55 -19.62 32.52 -13.91
C ALA A 55 -18.34 33.02 -13.20
N THR A 56 -17.15 32.45 -13.31
CA THR A 56 -16.35 32.21 -14.53
C THR A 56 -15.13 31.39 -14.13
N ALA A 57 -15.12 30.07 -14.36
CA ALA A 57 -13.90 29.27 -14.29
C ALA A 57 -13.91 28.16 -15.35
N ALA A 58 -13.63 28.59 -16.58
CA ALA A 58 -13.13 27.82 -17.72
C ALA A 58 -13.78 26.43 -17.99
N PRO A 59 -14.66 26.29 -19.01
CA PRO A 59 -15.24 25.00 -19.42
C PRO A 59 -14.19 23.93 -19.79
N LYS A 60 -12.94 24.35 -20.06
CA LYS A 60 -11.79 23.47 -20.31
C LYS A 60 -11.35 22.69 -19.06
N ARG A 61 -11.45 23.26 -17.85
CA ARG A 61 -11.01 22.62 -16.60
C ARG A 61 -11.98 21.53 -16.16
N ALA A 62 -13.28 21.81 -16.26
CA ALA A 62 -14.34 20.83 -16.00
C ALA A 62 -14.25 19.62 -16.94
N LYS A 63 -14.10 19.84 -18.26
CA LYS A 63 -13.92 18.76 -19.25
C LYS A 63 -12.68 17.91 -19.00
N ARG A 64 -11.57 18.52 -18.53
CA ARG A 64 -10.34 17.79 -18.15
C ARG A 64 -10.58 16.89 -16.93
N LEU A 65 -11.18 17.43 -15.87
CA LEU A 65 -11.51 16.67 -14.66
C LEU A 65 -12.45 15.50 -14.95
N GLU A 66 -13.44 15.71 -15.82
CA GLU A 66 -14.38 14.67 -16.22
C GLU A 66 -13.69 13.55 -17.03
N LYS A 67 -12.80 13.92 -17.97
CA LYS A 67 -12.01 12.96 -18.74
C LYS A 67 -11.08 12.14 -17.83
N ASP A 68 -10.44 12.79 -16.85
CA ASP A 68 -9.56 12.13 -15.89
C ASP A 68 -10.35 11.20 -14.96
N SER A 69 -11.55 11.61 -14.51
CA SER A 69 -12.46 10.77 -13.72
C SER A 69 -12.90 9.53 -14.51
N ARG A 70 -13.32 9.69 -15.77
CA ARG A 70 -13.68 8.57 -16.66
C ARG A 70 -12.47 7.66 -16.94
N ALA A 71 -11.26 8.20 -17.04
CA ALA A 71 -10.04 7.41 -17.20
C ALA A 71 -9.70 6.62 -15.93
N ARG A 72 -9.85 7.22 -14.74
CA ARG A 72 -9.68 6.54 -13.45
C ARG A 72 -10.71 5.42 -13.26
N LYS A 73 -11.99 5.67 -13.54
CA LYS A 73 -13.04 4.63 -13.49
C LYS A 73 -12.74 3.46 -14.44
N ARG A 74 -12.27 3.75 -15.66
CA ARG A 74 -11.82 2.71 -16.61
C ARG A 74 -10.63 1.91 -16.06
N ARG A 75 -9.66 2.56 -15.40
CA ARG A 75 -8.53 1.88 -14.75
C ARG A 75 -8.96 1.05 -13.54
N ALA A 76 -9.93 1.53 -12.75
CA ALA A 76 -10.48 0.80 -11.61
C ALA A 76 -11.34 -0.41 -12.02
N ALA A 77 -11.97 -0.36 -13.19
CA ALA A 77 -12.72 -1.49 -13.75
C ALA A 77 -11.83 -2.60 -14.33
N VAL A 78 -10.51 -2.37 -14.48
CA VAL A 78 -9.57 -3.44 -14.80
C VAL A 78 -9.48 -4.35 -13.57
N LYS A 79 -10.15 -5.50 -13.66
CA LYS A 79 -10.15 -6.54 -12.62
C LYS A 79 -8.72 -6.79 -12.13
N PRO A 80 -8.46 -6.79 -10.81
CA PRO A 80 -7.15 -7.16 -10.29
C PRO A 80 -6.84 -8.57 -10.75
N LEU A 81 -5.62 -8.78 -11.27
CA LEU A 81 -5.13 -10.10 -11.58
C LEU A 81 -5.17 -10.91 -10.28
N LYS A 82 -6.02 -11.94 -10.22
CA LYS A 82 -6.19 -12.79 -9.02
C LYS A 82 -4.93 -13.59 -8.68
N ARG A 83 -3.95 -13.59 -9.58
CA ARG A 83 -2.68 -14.31 -9.46
C ARG A 83 -1.66 -13.43 -8.77
N ASP A 84 -1.07 -13.94 -7.68
CA ASP A 84 0.05 -13.25 -7.05
C ASP A 84 1.33 -13.47 -7.86
N LEU A 85 1.80 -12.40 -8.48
CA LEU A 85 2.98 -12.42 -9.36
C LEU A 85 4.29 -12.29 -8.61
N VAL A 86 4.25 -11.84 -7.34
CA VAL A 86 5.46 -11.64 -6.53
C VAL A 86 6.27 -12.93 -6.36
N PRO A 87 5.70 -14.06 -5.89
CA PRO A 87 6.47 -15.30 -5.73
C PRO A 87 7.01 -15.83 -7.06
N GLU A 88 6.30 -15.60 -8.15
CA GLU A 88 6.70 -16.07 -9.47
C GLU A 88 7.84 -15.25 -10.07
N ILE A 89 7.80 -13.93 -9.90
CA ILE A 89 8.92 -13.04 -10.27
C ILE A 89 10.18 -13.45 -9.50
N LEU A 90 10.07 -13.72 -8.20
CA LEU A 90 11.21 -14.18 -7.39
C LEU A 90 11.70 -15.56 -7.84
N SER A 91 10.81 -16.49 -8.17
CA SER A 91 11.16 -17.81 -8.72
C SER A 91 11.90 -17.70 -10.06
N GLN A 92 11.46 -16.81 -10.95
CA GLN A 92 12.14 -16.57 -12.22
C GLN A 92 13.50 -15.90 -12.01
N LEU A 93 13.62 -14.95 -11.09
CA LEU A 93 14.89 -14.34 -10.73
C LEU A 93 15.89 -15.33 -10.10
N LYS A 94 15.41 -16.35 -9.38
CA LYS A 94 16.26 -17.46 -8.90
C LYS A 94 16.78 -18.32 -10.05
N LYS A 95 15.95 -18.58 -11.06
CA LYS A 95 16.32 -19.40 -12.23
C LYS A 95 17.23 -18.66 -13.20
N GLN A 96 16.99 -17.37 -13.38
CA GLN A 96 17.73 -16.50 -14.29
C GLN A 96 18.10 -15.20 -13.56
N PRO A 97 19.25 -15.16 -12.86
CA PRO A 97 19.74 -13.94 -12.26
C PRO A 97 20.03 -12.90 -13.36
N ASN A 98 19.90 -11.61 -13.03
CA ASN A 98 20.10 -10.49 -13.97
C ASN A 98 19.03 -10.39 -15.08
N SER A 99 17.86 -11.00 -14.88
CA SER A 99 16.75 -10.89 -15.83
C SER A 99 16.18 -9.48 -15.86
N THR A 100 15.86 -9.03 -17.08
CA THR A 100 15.21 -7.73 -17.30
C THR A 100 13.69 -7.85 -17.11
N ALA A 101 13.03 -6.73 -16.80
CA ALA A 101 11.57 -6.70 -16.69
C ALA A 101 10.84 -7.19 -17.96
N GLY A 102 11.46 -7.02 -19.14
CA GLY A 102 10.91 -7.54 -20.40
C GLY A 102 10.98 -9.06 -20.50
N GLN A 103 12.10 -9.66 -20.09
CA GLN A 103 12.25 -11.12 -20.05
C GLN A 103 11.32 -11.76 -19.00
N LEU A 104 11.19 -11.13 -17.83
CA LEU A 104 10.26 -11.58 -16.79
C LEU A 104 8.80 -11.48 -17.25
N ALA A 105 8.44 -10.42 -17.98
CA ALA A 105 7.12 -10.27 -18.58
C ALA A 105 6.82 -11.36 -19.60
N ALA A 106 7.77 -11.68 -20.47
CA ALA A 106 7.63 -12.74 -21.46
C ALA A 106 7.51 -14.13 -20.81
N ALA A 107 8.31 -14.41 -19.78
CA ALA A 107 8.30 -15.70 -19.09
C ALA A 107 7.02 -15.96 -18.28
N LEU A 108 6.36 -14.91 -17.80
CA LEU A 108 5.15 -15.00 -16.98
C LEU A 108 3.86 -14.78 -17.79
N ASP A 109 3.97 -14.43 -19.08
CA ASP A 109 2.88 -13.97 -19.94
C ASP A 109 2.05 -12.83 -19.29
N VAL A 110 2.77 -11.83 -18.75
CA VAL A 110 2.17 -10.68 -18.06
C VAL A 110 2.64 -9.38 -18.70
N ASN A 111 1.77 -8.38 -18.70
CA ASN A 111 2.13 -7.03 -19.13
C ASN A 111 3.36 -6.49 -18.36
N ARG A 112 4.35 -6.01 -19.13
CA ARG A 112 5.58 -5.39 -18.62
C ARG A 112 5.35 -4.30 -17.58
N ASN A 113 4.28 -3.50 -17.72
CA ASN A 113 3.97 -2.45 -16.73
C ASN A 113 3.62 -3.04 -15.35
N THR A 114 2.86 -4.13 -15.32
CA THR A 114 2.51 -4.83 -14.08
C THR A 114 3.76 -5.39 -13.41
N VAL A 115 4.66 -6.01 -14.18
CA VAL A 115 5.95 -6.51 -13.69
C VAL A 115 6.81 -5.37 -13.14
N ASN A 116 6.91 -4.25 -13.86
CA ASN A 116 7.65 -3.06 -13.39
C ASN A 116 7.10 -2.53 -12.06
N SER A 117 5.78 -2.43 -11.90
CA SER A 117 5.18 -2.01 -10.63
C SER A 117 5.53 -2.96 -9.50
N LYS A 118 5.50 -4.28 -9.72
CA LYS A 118 5.88 -5.28 -8.72
C LYS A 118 7.37 -5.26 -8.39
N LEU A 119 8.24 -5.13 -9.39
CA LEU A 119 9.69 -4.98 -9.19
C LEU A 119 10.01 -3.71 -8.39
N LEU A 120 9.30 -2.61 -8.63
CA LEU A 120 9.47 -1.39 -7.83
C LEU A 120 9.11 -1.63 -6.36
N THR A 121 8.01 -2.35 -6.09
CA THR A 121 7.63 -2.72 -4.72
C THR A 121 8.66 -3.64 -4.06
N LEU A 122 9.13 -4.67 -4.77
CA LEU A 122 10.15 -5.61 -4.26
C LEU A 122 11.49 -4.92 -3.99
N ARG A 123 11.86 -3.94 -4.82
CA ARG A 123 13.06 -3.12 -4.59
C ARG A 123 12.91 -2.25 -3.35
N LYS A 124 11.75 -1.61 -3.15
CA LYS A 124 11.47 -0.82 -1.94
C LYS A 124 11.50 -1.67 -0.68
N ALA A 125 11.03 -2.92 -0.78
CA ALA A 125 11.11 -3.90 0.30
C ALA A 125 12.52 -4.48 0.51
N GLY A 126 13.50 -4.09 -0.31
CA GLY A 126 14.88 -4.61 -0.22
C GLY A 126 15.03 -6.07 -0.62
N THR A 127 14.02 -6.68 -1.24
CA THR A 127 14.05 -8.10 -1.65
C THR A 127 14.84 -8.31 -2.95
N ILE A 128 14.91 -7.29 -3.80
CA ILE A 128 15.65 -7.31 -5.06
C ILE A 128 16.48 -6.04 -5.22
N VAL A 129 17.61 -6.15 -5.90
CA VAL A 129 18.51 -5.05 -6.23
C VAL A 129 18.58 -4.87 -7.74
N LYS A 130 18.84 -3.64 -8.18
CA LYS A 130 19.11 -3.36 -9.58
C LYS A 130 20.56 -3.75 -9.86
N ALA A 131 20.77 -4.71 -10.76
CA ALA A 131 22.10 -5.11 -11.21
C ALA A 131 22.53 -4.28 -12.43
N ASP A 132 23.79 -4.43 -12.86
CA ASP A 132 24.29 -3.81 -14.10
C ASP A 132 23.40 -4.14 -15.31
N ARG A 133 22.87 -5.38 -15.32
CA ARG A 133 21.87 -5.81 -16.29
C ARG A 133 20.66 -6.37 -15.55
N GLY A 134 19.53 -5.66 -15.64
CA GLY A 134 18.25 -6.13 -15.09
C GLY A 134 18.16 -6.08 -13.56
N TYR A 135 17.62 -7.15 -12.98
CA TYR A 135 17.37 -7.26 -11.54
C TYR A 135 17.98 -8.54 -10.99
N ALA A 136 18.46 -8.48 -9.76
CA ALA A 136 18.96 -9.63 -9.01
C ALA A 136 18.25 -9.68 -7.65
N LEU A 137 18.23 -10.87 -7.04
CA LEU A 137 17.81 -11.00 -5.65
C LEU A 137 18.80 -10.24 -4.77
N ALA A 138 18.28 -9.52 -3.77
CA ALA A 138 19.14 -8.99 -2.73
C ALA A 138 19.71 -10.20 -1.99
N GLU A 139 21.01 -10.45 -2.14
CA GLU A 139 21.67 -11.37 -1.23
C GLU A 139 21.47 -10.80 0.16
N LYS A 140 20.81 -11.58 1.01
CA LYS A 140 20.60 -11.23 2.40
C LYS A 140 22.00 -11.09 2.98
N SER A 141 22.49 -9.85 3.12
CA SER A 141 23.73 -9.57 3.81
C SER A 141 23.51 -9.96 5.26
N ALA A 142 23.77 -11.24 5.55
CA ALA A 142 23.91 -11.75 6.90
C ALA A 142 25.06 -10.96 7.51
N THR A 143 24.70 -10.00 8.34
CA THR A 143 25.60 -9.26 9.23
C THR A 143 25.05 -9.46 10.62
#